data_AF-A0A800LSW4-F1
#
_entry.id   AF-A0A800LSW4-F1
#
_cell.length_a   1.000
_cell.length_b   1.000
_cell.length_c   1.000
_cell.angle_alpha   90.00
_cell.angle_beta   90.00
_cell.angle_gamma   90.00
#
_symmetry.space_group_name_H-M   'P 1'
#
loop_
_entity.id
_entity.type
_entity.pdbx_description
1 polymer ?
#
loop_
_entity_poly.entity_id
_entity_poly.type
_entity_poly.pdbx_seq_one_letter_code
_entity_poly.pdbx_strand_id
1 'polypeptide(L)'
;MATLHNPKGSIDDAPIHYAELHCLSNFSFLRAASHPQELIQQADDLGYQALALTDECSVAGVVRAYQHKKEHQLNIKLIIGSEFVLHQERLVVLAPNRLAYSQLCQLISLARRRCDKGSYQVSIDDFKPLSECLLIWNPHPTSTPKVGEALGAELRKHHRQRLWVGCHRRLSALDQSLQTHCQAMATAYDLPIVAVGQVVMHSPDRQMLHDTLTAIRLGLPVHACGYALQANRERSLRPLPKIAKLYPAAWLKASVEIAEKCHFCLSELSYQYPAELVPQGYDANSYLHHLVEQGKRIRFPAGVPHKIAKIIDKELTLIASEGYAHFFLTVYDLVQFAKSRHILYQGRGSSANS
;
A
#
# COMPACT_ATOMS: atom_id res chain seq x y z
N MET A 1 -16.52 30.68 -57.10
CA MET A 1 -17.08 30.06 -55.88
C MET A 1 -15.94 29.48 -55.07
N ALA A 2 -15.43 30.27 -54.11
CA ALA A 2 -14.29 29.91 -53.29
C ALA A 2 -14.68 28.83 -52.28
N THR A 3 -14.01 27.69 -52.35
CA THR A 3 -14.00 26.65 -51.33
C THR A 3 -13.23 27.16 -50.11
N LEU A 4 -13.95 27.38 -49.01
CA LEU A 4 -13.40 27.67 -47.70
C LEU A 4 -12.67 26.42 -47.17
N HIS A 5 -11.35 26.42 -47.31
CA HIS A 5 -10.45 25.57 -46.54
C HIS A 5 -10.50 26.05 -45.09
N ASN A 6 -10.83 25.17 -44.14
CA ASN A 6 -10.82 25.46 -42.71
C ASN A 6 -9.56 24.82 -42.09
N PRO A 7 -8.45 25.53 -41.90
CA PRO A 7 -7.32 25.02 -41.16
C PRO A 7 -7.54 25.33 -39.67
N LYS A 8 -8.09 24.37 -38.93
CA LYS A 8 -8.00 24.36 -37.46
C LYS A 8 -7.41 23.03 -37.00
N GLY A 9 -6.10 22.90 -37.15
CA GLY A 9 -5.34 22.06 -36.22
C GLY A 9 -5.35 22.77 -34.87
N SER A 10 -6.23 22.33 -33.96
CA SER A 10 -6.28 22.84 -32.59
C SER A 10 -5.11 22.27 -31.79
N ILE A 11 -4.55 23.10 -30.91
CA ILE A 11 -3.41 22.84 -30.02
C ILE A 11 -3.78 21.87 -28.86
N ASP A 12 -4.86 21.08 -28.98
CA ASP A 12 -5.55 20.40 -27.85
C ASP A 12 -5.46 18.86 -27.83
N ASP A 13 -4.59 18.23 -28.60
CA ASP A 13 -4.49 16.75 -28.67
C ASP A 13 -3.33 16.14 -27.85
N ALA A 14 -2.78 16.87 -26.88
CA ALA A 14 -1.80 16.28 -25.97
C ALA A 14 -2.50 15.31 -24.99
N PRO A 15 -2.05 14.05 -24.88
CA PRO A 15 -2.67 13.09 -23.98
C PRO A 15 -2.59 13.59 -22.52
N ILE A 16 -3.73 13.65 -21.85
CA ILE A 16 -3.80 14.02 -20.43
C ILE A 16 -3.25 12.85 -19.61
N HIS A 17 -2.21 13.09 -18.84
CA HIS A 17 -1.62 12.10 -17.96
C HIS A 17 -1.87 12.45 -16.49
N TYR A 18 -2.25 11.44 -15.72
CA TYR A 18 -2.52 11.59 -14.30
C TYR A 18 -2.19 10.31 -13.53
N ALA A 19 -1.65 10.49 -12.33
CA ALA A 19 -1.53 9.44 -11.33
C ALA A 19 -2.32 9.85 -10.08
N GLU A 20 -3.23 9.00 -9.63
CA GLU A 20 -3.91 9.22 -8.36
C GLU A 20 -3.02 8.76 -7.23
N LEU A 21 -2.55 9.71 -6.41
CA LEU A 21 -1.59 9.45 -5.34
C LEU A 21 -2.24 9.39 -3.95
N HIS A 22 -3.56 9.59 -3.84
CA HIS A 22 -4.28 9.52 -2.58
C HIS A 22 -5.64 8.84 -2.75
N CYS A 23 -5.65 7.52 -2.60
CA CYS A 23 -6.84 6.68 -2.71
C CYS A 23 -6.99 5.73 -1.51
N LEU A 24 -8.19 5.69 -0.94
CA LEU A 24 -8.55 4.79 0.15
C LEU A 24 -9.45 3.67 -0.37
N SER A 25 -9.15 2.45 0.07
CA SER A 25 -10.02 1.29 -0.10
C SER A 25 -10.80 1.02 1.19
N ASN A 26 -11.70 0.04 1.15
CA ASN A 26 -12.46 -0.38 2.33
C ASN A 26 -11.62 -1.02 3.45
N PHE A 27 -10.30 -1.12 3.26
CA PHE A 27 -9.35 -1.39 4.34
C PHE A 27 -9.07 -0.16 5.22
N SER A 28 -9.44 1.03 4.76
CA SER A 28 -9.72 2.20 5.62
C SER A 28 -11.13 2.06 6.18
N PHE A 29 -11.24 1.28 7.26
CA PHE A 29 -12.52 0.76 7.75
C PHE A 29 -13.56 1.87 8.00
N LEU A 30 -14.75 1.69 7.44
CA LEU A 30 -15.88 2.65 7.49
C LEU A 30 -15.55 4.07 7.00
N ARG A 31 -14.45 4.25 6.26
CA ARG A 31 -14.04 5.54 5.67
C ARG A 31 -14.08 5.54 4.15
N ALA A 32 -13.86 4.38 3.54
CA ALA A 32 -13.96 4.21 2.10
C ALA A 32 -14.86 3.02 1.76
N ALA A 33 -15.47 3.07 0.58
CA ALA A 33 -16.57 2.20 0.21
C ALA A 33 -16.24 1.20 -0.90
N SER A 34 -15.00 1.21 -1.40
CA SER A 34 -14.61 0.40 -2.55
C SER A 34 -13.54 -0.61 -2.21
N HIS A 35 -13.65 -1.78 -2.82
CA HIS A 35 -12.60 -2.79 -2.74
C HIS A 35 -11.36 -2.34 -3.53
N PRO A 36 -10.15 -2.76 -3.12
CA PRO A 36 -8.92 -2.50 -3.88
C PRO A 36 -9.03 -2.88 -5.36
N GLN A 37 -9.70 -3.99 -5.66
CA GLN A 37 -9.93 -4.49 -7.02
C GLN A 37 -10.76 -3.53 -7.88
N GLU A 38 -11.87 -3.02 -7.33
CA GLU A 38 -12.74 -2.06 -8.05
C GLU A 38 -11.99 -0.76 -8.34
N LEU A 39 -11.15 -0.31 -7.40
CA LEU A 39 -10.37 0.91 -7.55
C LEU A 39 -9.30 0.79 -8.64
N ILE A 40 -8.52 -0.29 -8.63
CA ILE A 40 -7.46 -0.47 -9.63
C ILE A 40 -8.03 -0.72 -11.03
N GLN A 41 -9.14 -1.46 -11.14
CA GLN A 41 -9.84 -1.66 -12.41
C GLN A 41 -10.36 -0.33 -12.96
N GLN A 42 -11.11 0.42 -12.16
CA GLN A 42 -11.70 1.68 -12.60
C GLN A 42 -10.62 2.71 -12.99
N ALA A 43 -9.48 2.74 -12.29
CA ALA A 43 -8.39 3.64 -12.64
C ALA A 43 -7.74 3.25 -13.99
N ASP A 44 -7.60 1.95 -14.27
CA ASP A 44 -7.17 1.45 -15.58
C ASP A 44 -8.16 1.82 -16.69
N ASP A 45 -9.46 1.60 -16.47
CA ASP A 45 -10.52 1.93 -17.42
C ASP A 45 -10.59 3.44 -17.74
N LEU A 46 -10.21 4.30 -16.77
CA LEU A 46 -10.13 5.76 -16.95
C LEU A 46 -8.81 6.22 -17.60
N GLY A 47 -7.88 5.31 -17.88
CA GLY A 47 -6.59 5.60 -18.51
C GLY A 47 -5.57 6.26 -17.58
N TYR A 48 -5.67 6.07 -16.26
CA TYR A 48 -4.68 6.61 -15.33
C TYR A 48 -3.32 5.92 -15.53
N GLN A 49 -2.24 6.67 -15.37
CA GLN A 49 -0.89 6.08 -15.41
C GLN A 49 -0.59 5.26 -14.16
N ALA A 50 -1.06 5.73 -12.99
CA ALA A 50 -0.87 5.03 -11.74
C ALA A 50 -2.01 5.28 -10.74
N LEU A 51 -2.15 4.34 -9.81
CA LEU A 51 -3.01 4.46 -8.63
C LEU A 51 -2.19 4.06 -7.39
N ALA A 52 -2.07 4.97 -6.44
CA ALA A 52 -1.55 4.68 -5.11
C ALA A 52 -2.69 4.25 -4.19
N LEU A 53 -2.62 3.03 -3.66
CA LEU A 53 -3.46 2.63 -2.54
C LEU A 53 -2.79 3.10 -1.25
N THR A 54 -3.50 3.95 -0.52
CA THR A 54 -2.99 4.72 0.61
C THR A 54 -3.91 4.60 1.83
N ASP A 55 -4.34 3.37 2.13
CA ASP A 55 -5.24 3.10 3.25
C ASP A 55 -4.71 3.66 4.57
N GLU A 56 -5.62 4.04 5.47
CA GLU A 56 -5.25 4.73 6.71
C GLU A 56 -4.50 3.79 7.68
N CYS A 57 -3.24 4.14 7.93
CA CYS A 57 -2.33 3.39 8.79
C CYS A 57 -2.41 1.87 8.51
N SER A 58 -2.32 1.51 7.22
CA SER A 58 -2.54 0.15 6.71
C SER A 58 -2.01 0.00 5.28
N VAL A 59 -1.51 -1.20 4.98
CA VAL A 59 -1.21 -1.69 3.62
C VAL A 59 -2.00 -2.97 3.30
N ALA A 60 -3.04 -3.29 4.07
CA ALA A 60 -3.72 -4.57 3.97
C ALA A 60 -4.46 -4.79 2.64
N GLY A 61 -4.92 -3.71 1.98
CA GLY A 61 -5.62 -3.79 0.71
C GLY A 61 -4.72 -4.03 -0.51
N VAL A 62 -3.41 -3.80 -0.41
CA VAL A 62 -2.53 -3.70 -1.60
C VAL A 62 -2.34 -5.04 -2.31
N VAL A 63 -2.33 -6.16 -1.57
CA VAL A 63 -2.20 -7.50 -2.15
C VAL A 63 -3.39 -7.82 -3.04
N ARG A 64 -4.60 -7.41 -2.64
CA ARG A 64 -5.83 -7.66 -3.42
C ARG A 64 -5.83 -6.90 -4.74
N ALA A 65 -5.41 -5.63 -4.74
CA ALA A 65 -5.27 -4.86 -5.97
C ALA A 65 -4.15 -5.41 -6.86
N TYR A 66 -3.04 -5.83 -6.27
CA TYR A 66 -1.91 -6.41 -7.02
C TYR A 66 -2.30 -7.72 -7.71
N GLN A 67 -2.97 -8.63 -7.00
CA GLN A 67 -3.48 -9.89 -7.57
C GLN A 67 -4.45 -9.61 -8.72
N HIS A 68 -5.43 -8.73 -8.50
CA HIS A 68 -6.41 -8.34 -9.53
C HIS A 68 -5.73 -7.74 -10.77
N LYS A 69 -4.79 -6.80 -10.57
CA LYS A 69 -4.00 -6.21 -11.66
C LYS A 69 -3.26 -7.29 -12.46
N LYS A 70 -2.66 -8.27 -11.79
CA LYS A 70 -1.91 -9.35 -12.44
C LYS A 70 -2.83 -10.30 -13.21
N GLU A 71 -3.93 -10.73 -12.59
CA GLU A 71 -4.91 -11.65 -13.17
C GLU A 71 -5.58 -11.07 -14.41
N HIS A 72 -5.92 -9.78 -14.37
CA HIS A 72 -6.59 -9.07 -15.46
C HIS A 72 -5.65 -8.32 -16.41
N GLN A 73 -4.33 -8.42 -16.21
CA GLN A 73 -3.31 -7.81 -17.07
C GLN A 73 -3.51 -6.30 -17.28
N LEU A 74 -3.91 -5.59 -16.22
CA LEU A 74 -4.18 -4.15 -16.29
C LEU A 74 -2.88 -3.37 -16.60
N ASN A 75 -2.99 -2.29 -17.37
CA ASN A 75 -1.85 -1.49 -17.81
C ASN A 75 -1.46 -0.39 -16.81
N ILE A 76 -2.30 -0.11 -15.84
CA ILE A 76 -2.02 0.85 -14.77
C ILE A 76 -0.91 0.39 -13.82
N LYS A 77 -0.12 1.34 -13.32
CA LYS A 77 0.85 1.11 -12.25
C LYS A 77 0.20 1.17 -10.87
N LEU A 78 0.39 0.13 -10.06
CA LEU A 78 0.00 0.14 -8.64
C LEU A 78 1.15 0.71 -7.80
N ILE A 79 0.87 1.73 -7.01
CA ILE A 79 1.81 2.31 -6.04
C ILE A 79 1.33 1.94 -4.62
N ILE A 80 2.27 1.60 -3.75
CA ILE A 80 1.99 1.22 -2.37
C ILE A 80 2.26 2.40 -1.45
N GLY A 81 1.29 2.73 -0.61
CA GLY A 81 1.44 3.75 0.40
C GLY A 81 0.45 3.59 1.54
N SER A 82 0.42 4.58 2.43
CA SER A 82 -0.55 4.69 3.52
C SER A 82 -0.75 6.17 3.88
N GLU A 83 -1.94 6.55 4.31
CA GLU A 83 -2.17 7.85 4.93
C GLU A 83 -2.10 7.79 6.45
N PHE A 84 -1.63 8.88 7.06
CA PHE A 84 -1.59 9.09 8.49
C PHE A 84 -2.20 10.44 8.83
N VAL A 85 -2.98 10.48 9.91
CA VAL A 85 -3.57 11.73 10.43
C VAL A 85 -2.75 12.22 11.62
N LEU A 86 -2.27 13.46 11.54
CA LEU A 86 -1.54 14.13 12.61
C LEU A 86 -2.15 15.53 12.81
N HIS A 87 -2.76 15.80 13.96
CA HIS A 87 -3.39 17.10 14.27
C HIS A 87 -4.34 17.61 13.15
N GLN A 88 -5.18 16.73 12.59
CA GLN A 88 -6.08 16.97 11.44
C GLN A 88 -5.41 17.03 10.05
N GLU A 89 -4.09 17.20 10.00
CA GLU A 89 -3.29 17.11 8.78
C GLU A 89 -3.23 15.67 8.28
N ARG A 90 -3.14 15.50 6.95
CA ARG A 90 -2.90 14.18 6.35
C ARG A 90 -1.53 14.13 5.73
N LEU A 91 -0.77 13.11 6.11
CA LEU A 91 0.49 12.75 5.48
C LEU A 91 0.30 11.44 4.74
N VAL A 92 0.41 11.49 3.41
CA VAL A 92 0.45 10.31 2.57
C VAL A 92 1.90 9.91 2.36
N VAL A 93 2.23 8.67 2.70
CA VAL A 93 3.58 8.11 2.59
C VAL A 93 3.55 7.04 1.51
N LEU A 94 4.33 7.23 0.45
CA LEU A 94 4.47 6.29 -0.67
C LEU A 94 5.81 5.55 -0.57
N ALA A 95 5.81 4.28 -0.93
CA ALA A 95 6.97 3.41 -0.91
C ALA A 95 7.55 3.24 -2.33
N PRO A 96 8.58 4.02 -2.72
CA PRO A 96 9.14 3.91 -4.06
C PRO A 96 10.01 2.68 -4.28
N ASN A 97 10.52 2.06 -3.22
CA ASN A 97 11.39 0.89 -3.29
C ASN A 97 11.17 -0.04 -2.07
N ARG A 98 11.80 -1.22 -2.08
CA ARG A 98 11.65 -2.22 -1.02
C ARG A 98 12.08 -1.71 0.37
N LEU A 99 13.09 -0.83 0.44
CA LEU A 99 13.52 -0.23 1.71
C LEU A 99 12.44 0.72 2.26
N ALA A 100 11.89 1.59 1.42
CA ALA A 100 10.77 2.45 1.77
C ALA A 100 9.53 1.66 2.21
N TYR A 101 9.23 0.53 1.55
CA TYR A 101 8.15 -0.35 1.96
C TYR A 101 8.37 -0.91 3.38
N SER A 102 9.59 -1.34 3.70
CA SER A 102 9.96 -1.76 5.06
C SER A 102 9.77 -0.62 6.08
N GLN A 103 10.26 0.58 5.76
CA GLN A 103 10.10 1.78 6.61
C GLN A 103 8.63 2.12 6.86
N LEU A 104 7.79 2.05 5.81
CA LEU A 104 6.36 2.26 5.91
C LEU A 104 5.68 1.23 6.83
N CYS A 105 6.00 -0.06 6.65
CA CYS A 105 5.48 -1.14 7.50
C CYS A 105 5.90 -0.99 8.97
N GLN A 106 7.15 -0.56 9.22
CA GLN A 106 7.64 -0.25 10.56
C GLN A 106 6.88 0.92 11.19
N LEU A 107 6.64 2.00 10.44
CA LEU A 107 5.85 3.14 10.90
C LEU A 107 4.42 2.74 11.26
N ILE A 108 3.74 1.97 10.40
CA ILE A 108 2.39 1.45 10.67
C ILE A 108 2.38 0.60 11.96
N SER A 109 3.36 -0.30 12.10
CA SER A 109 3.46 -1.18 13.26
C SER A 109 3.72 -0.39 14.54
N LEU A 110 4.60 0.60 14.50
CA LEU A 110 4.88 1.49 15.62
C LEU A 110 3.65 2.31 16.01
N ALA A 111 2.94 2.90 15.05
CA ALA A 111 1.76 3.72 15.30
C ALA A 111 0.61 2.91 15.91
N ARG A 112 0.38 1.68 15.44
CA ARG A 112 -0.66 0.77 15.94
C ARG A 112 -0.33 0.20 17.32
N ARG A 113 0.95 -0.13 17.60
CA ARG A 113 1.36 -0.68 18.91
C ARG A 113 1.24 0.30 20.08
N ARG A 114 1.12 1.60 19.80
CA ARG A 114 0.92 2.64 20.83
C ARG A 114 -0.52 2.73 21.32
N CYS A 115 -1.46 2.07 20.67
CA CYS A 115 -2.88 2.22 20.94
C CYS A 115 -3.58 0.86 21.04
N ASP A 116 -4.77 0.89 21.61
CA ASP A 116 -5.68 -0.25 21.58
C ASP A 116 -6.16 -0.54 20.15
N LYS A 117 -6.65 -1.77 19.95
CA LYS A 117 -7.17 -2.24 18.67
C LYS A 117 -8.24 -1.30 18.14
N GLY A 118 -8.04 -0.81 16.91
CA GLY A 118 -8.96 0.11 16.23
C GLY A 118 -8.42 1.53 16.09
N SER A 119 -7.44 1.92 16.91
CA SER A 119 -6.81 3.24 16.88
C SER A 119 -5.35 3.17 16.44
N TYR A 120 -4.73 4.33 16.21
CA TYR A 120 -3.29 4.49 16.04
C TYR A 120 -2.90 5.91 16.43
N GLN A 121 -1.63 6.11 16.78
CA GLN A 121 -1.09 7.44 17.07
C GLN A 121 0.28 7.61 16.43
N VAL A 122 0.43 8.71 15.69
CA VAL A 122 1.70 9.19 15.15
C VAL A 122 2.07 10.53 15.77
N SER A 123 3.36 10.78 15.79
CA SER A 123 4.01 12.05 16.10
C SER A 123 4.88 12.45 14.91
N ILE A 124 5.32 13.71 14.87
CA ILE A 124 6.21 14.18 13.80
C ILE A 124 7.55 13.44 13.78
N ASP A 125 8.06 13.02 14.95
CA ASP A 125 9.33 12.32 15.06
C ASP A 125 9.33 10.96 14.36
N ASP A 126 8.16 10.34 14.22
CA ASP A 126 8.01 9.03 13.59
C ASP A 126 8.25 9.04 12.08
N PHE A 127 8.16 10.22 11.46
CA PHE A 127 8.43 10.38 10.03
C PHE A 127 9.92 10.61 9.74
N LYS A 128 10.71 11.05 10.73
CA LYS A 128 12.16 11.33 10.57
C LYS A 128 12.97 10.13 10.05
N PRO A 129 12.73 8.88 10.50
CA PRO A 129 13.47 7.71 10.00
C PRO A 129 13.16 7.33 8.55
N LEU A 130 12.15 7.93 7.91
CA LEU A 130 11.77 7.62 6.53
C LEU A 130 12.78 8.20 5.53
N SER A 131 13.87 7.47 5.29
CA SER A 131 14.96 7.92 4.41
C SER A 131 14.65 7.78 2.93
N GLU A 132 13.75 6.86 2.54
CA GLU A 132 13.46 6.56 1.13
C GLU A 132 12.01 6.86 0.72
N CYS A 133 11.06 6.95 1.65
CA CYS A 133 9.66 7.18 1.33
C CYS A 133 9.41 8.53 0.64
N LEU A 134 8.39 8.62 -0.21
CA LEU A 134 7.91 9.91 -0.73
C LEU A 134 6.74 10.38 0.12
N LEU A 135 6.70 11.65 0.49
CA LEU A 135 5.69 12.21 1.38
C LEU A 135 4.85 13.26 0.65
N ILE A 136 3.53 13.17 0.76
CA ILE A 136 2.60 14.20 0.31
C ILE A 136 1.86 14.72 1.53
N TRP A 137 2.07 15.98 1.86
CA TRP A 137 1.32 16.68 2.89
C TRP A 137 0.04 17.26 2.28
N ASN A 138 -1.09 16.64 2.58
CA ASN A 138 -2.41 17.07 2.14
C ASN A 138 -3.11 17.79 3.30
N PRO A 139 -3.10 19.13 3.32
CA PRO A 139 -3.55 19.88 4.48
C PRO A 139 -5.07 19.83 4.65
N HIS A 140 -5.53 20.03 5.88
CA HIS A 140 -6.96 20.20 6.12
C HIS A 140 -7.41 21.58 5.62
N PRO A 141 -8.58 21.72 4.97
CA PRO A 141 -9.06 23.03 4.49
C PRO A 141 -9.24 24.08 5.59
N THR A 142 -9.34 23.66 6.85
CA THR A 142 -9.50 24.55 8.02
C THR A 142 -8.27 24.54 8.94
N SER A 143 -7.14 24.00 8.47
CA SER A 143 -5.90 23.98 9.25
C SER A 143 -5.44 25.39 9.60
N THR A 144 -5.09 25.60 10.87
CA THR A 144 -4.52 26.88 11.29
C THR A 144 -3.04 26.98 10.88
N PRO A 145 -2.55 28.17 10.53
CA PRO A 145 -1.14 28.38 10.17
C PRO A 145 -0.15 27.81 11.21
N LYS A 146 -0.44 27.94 12.51
CA LYS A 146 0.46 27.49 13.60
C LYS A 146 0.72 25.98 13.62
N VAL A 147 -0.30 25.16 13.38
CA VAL A 147 -0.16 23.69 13.35
C VAL A 147 0.61 23.27 12.10
N GLY A 148 0.29 23.88 10.95
CA GLY A 148 1.04 23.68 9.72
C GLY A 148 2.48 24.17 9.82
N GLU A 149 2.76 25.21 10.61
CA GLU A 149 4.09 25.80 10.74
C GLU A 149 5.12 24.87 11.36
N ALA A 150 4.79 24.29 12.51
CA ALA A 150 5.67 23.35 13.20
C ALA A 150 5.85 22.07 12.38
N LEU A 151 4.77 21.56 11.78
CA LEU A 151 4.79 20.36 10.95
C LEU A 151 5.64 20.56 9.69
N GLY A 152 5.39 21.66 8.97
CA GLY A 152 6.07 21.98 7.72
C GLY A 152 7.58 22.19 7.90
N ALA A 153 8.00 22.84 8.99
CA ALA A 153 9.41 23.05 9.29
C ALA A 153 10.16 21.72 9.50
N GLU A 154 9.61 20.81 10.31
CA GLU A 154 10.23 19.51 10.58
C GLU A 154 10.22 18.59 9.34
N LEU A 155 9.09 18.52 8.61
CA LEU A 155 9.01 17.71 7.39
C LEU A 155 9.99 18.21 6.33
N ARG A 156 10.07 19.53 6.13
CA ARG A 156 11.02 20.12 5.18
C ARG A 156 12.47 19.81 5.56
N LYS A 157 12.82 19.92 6.85
CA LYS A 157 14.17 19.64 7.35
C LYS A 157 14.63 18.23 7.01
N HIS A 158 13.74 17.23 7.11
CA HIS A 158 14.09 15.82 6.91
C HIS A 158 13.79 15.29 5.50
N HIS A 159 12.85 15.89 4.76
CA HIS A 159 12.28 15.32 3.54
C HIS A 159 12.19 16.29 2.36
N ARG A 160 12.84 17.46 2.37
CA ARG A 160 12.68 18.51 1.32
C ARG A 160 12.62 17.99 -0.12
N GLN A 161 13.52 17.08 -0.51
CA GLN A 161 13.60 16.55 -1.88
C GLN A 161 12.55 15.46 -2.21
N ARG A 162 11.82 15.00 -1.19
CA ARG A 162 10.83 13.91 -1.23
C ARG A 162 9.51 14.34 -0.59
N LEU A 163 9.22 15.65 -0.59
CA LEU A 163 8.03 16.22 0.04
C LEU A 163 7.29 17.11 -0.95
N TRP A 164 5.97 16.90 -1.04
CA TRP A 164 5.06 17.68 -1.87
C TRP A 164 3.88 18.17 -1.04
N VAL A 165 3.30 19.31 -1.43
CA VAL A 165 2.00 19.75 -0.93
C VAL A 165 0.91 19.14 -1.82
N GLY A 166 0.07 18.27 -1.26
CA GLY A 166 -1.07 17.71 -1.95
C GLY A 166 -2.23 18.70 -1.97
N CYS A 167 -2.79 18.99 -3.14
CA CYS A 167 -4.01 19.78 -3.26
C CYS A 167 -5.14 18.93 -3.84
N HIS A 168 -6.26 18.84 -3.11
CA HIS A 168 -7.47 18.16 -3.57
C HIS A 168 -8.54 19.14 -4.05
N ARG A 169 -9.42 18.66 -4.94
CA ARG A 169 -10.59 19.40 -5.45
C ARG A 169 -11.83 18.54 -5.26
N ARG A 170 -12.63 18.85 -4.24
CA ARG A 170 -13.88 18.12 -3.91
C ARG A 170 -15.13 18.81 -4.48
N LEU A 171 -14.96 19.92 -5.19
CA LEU A 171 -16.03 20.81 -5.62
C LEU A 171 -16.89 21.29 -4.44
N SER A 172 -16.21 21.67 -3.36
CA SER A 172 -16.83 22.21 -2.15
C SER A 172 -16.59 23.71 -2.04
N ALA A 173 -17.37 24.39 -1.17
CA ALA A 173 -17.15 25.81 -0.86
C ALA A 173 -15.77 26.09 -0.26
N LEU A 174 -15.09 25.08 0.29
CA LEU A 174 -13.77 25.21 0.91
C LEU A 174 -12.60 25.05 -0.09
N ASP A 175 -12.87 24.65 -1.34
CA ASP A 175 -11.81 24.33 -2.31
C ASP A 175 -10.93 25.55 -2.63
N GLN A 176 -11.51 26.75 -2.68
CA GLN A 176 -10.73 27.98 -2.92
C GLN A 176 -9.81 28.30 -1.74
N SER A 177 -10.32 28.16 -0.51
CA SER A 177 -9.55 28.40 0.71
C SER A 177 -8.41 27.38 0.84
N LEU A 178 -8.69 26.10 0.57
CA LEU A 178 -7.67 25.06 0.54
C LEU A 178 -6.60 25.36 -0.51
N GLN A 179 -6.99 25.73 -1.73
CA GLN A 179 -6.04 26.04 -2.79
C GLN A 179 -5.10 27.19 -2.40
N THR A 180 -5.64 28.28 -1.84
CA THR A 180 -4.85 29.40 -1.33
C THR A 180 -3.93 28.95 -0.19
N HIS A 181 -4.40 28.10 0.70
CA HIS A 181 -3.59 27.55 1.79
C HIS A 181 -2.43 26.68 1.27
N CYS A 182 -2.70 25.77 0.33
CA CYS A 182 -1.67 24.94 -0.31
C CYS A 182 -0.62 25.79 -1.03
N GLN A 183 -1.03 26.86 -1.72
CA GLN A 183 -0.11 27.80 -2.36
C GLN A 183 0.75 28.55 -1.34
N ALA A 184 0.16 29.05 -0.25
CA ALA A 184 0.90 29.71 0.82
C ALA A 184 1.93 28.77 1.46
N MET A 185 1.56 27.52 1.73
CA MET A 185 2.46 26.49 2.25
C MET A 185 3.59 26.16 1.27
N ALA A 186 3.26 25.95 -0.01
CA ALA A 186 4.23 25.68 -1.05
C ALA A 186 5.29 26.79 -1.14
N THR A 187 4.86 28.06 -1.08
CA THR A 187 5.77 29.20 -1.05
C THR A 187 6.58 29.27 0.25
N ALA A 188 5.95 29.10 1.41
CA ALA A 188 6.62 29.21 2.71
C ALA A 188 7.71 28.14 2.92
N TYR A 189 7.49 26.93 2.42
CA TYR A 189 8.40 25.80 2.59
C TYR A 189 9.25 25.48 1.36
N ASP A 190 9.06 26.21 0.25
CA ASP A 190 9.70 25.94 -1.03
C ASP A 190 9.45 24.48 -1.47
N LEU A 191 8.17 24.12 -1.56
CA LEU A 191 7.70 22.78 -1.90
C LEU A 191 6.85 22.78 -3.18
N PRO A 192 7.03 21.78 -4.06
CA PRO A 192 6.14 21.58 -5.19
C PRO A 192 4.73 21.18 -4.76
N ILE A 193 3.72 21.60 -5.53
CA ILE A 193 2.32 21.18 -5.35
C ILE A 193 2.02 20.02 -6.29
N VAL A 194 1.26 19.04 -5.80
CA VAL A 194 0.77 17.90 -6.58
C VAL A 194 -0.76 17.76 -6.48
N ALA A 195 -1.39 17.39 -7.58
CA ALA A 195 -2.81 17.10 -7.62
C ALA A 195 -3.11 15.73 -6.98
N VAL A 196 -4.02 15.70 -6.02
CA VAL A 196 -4.52 14.47 -5.38
C VAL A 196 -6.05 14.44 -5.39
N GLY A 197 -6.67 13.28 -5.59
CA GLY A 197 -8.13 13.16 -5.60
C GLY A 197 -8.74 12.91 -4.22
N GLN A 198 -7.96 12.34 -3.29
CA GLN A 198 -8.45 11.93 -1.97
C GLN A 198 -9.69 11.02 -2.08
N VAL A 199 -9.55 10.04 -2.96
CA VAL A 199 -10.58 9.11 -3.42
C VAL A 199 -10.99 8.18 -2.27
N VAL A 200 -12.29 7.93 -2.14
CA VAL A 200 -12.87 6.95 -1.18
C VAL A 200 -13.83 5.96 -1.83
N MET A 201 -13.99 6.08 -3.15
CA MET A 201 -14.83 5.21 -3.95
C MET A 201 -14.33 5.13 -5.39
N HIS A 202 -14.53 4.02 -6.08
CA HIS A 202 -14.15 3.93 -7.50
C HIS A 202 -15.08 4.76 -8.38
N SER A 203 -16.39 4.69 -8.16
CA SER A 203 -17.40 5.35 -8.98
C SER A 203 -18.33 6.25 -8.17
N PRO A 204 -18.96 7.25 -8.82
CA PRO A 204 -19.98 8.09 -8.19
C PRO A 204 -21.15 7.31 -7.61
N ASP A 205 -21.54 6.19 -8.22
CA ASP A 205 -22.71 5.40 -7.81
C ASP A 205 -22.49 4.68 -6.47
N ARG A 206 -21.23 4.60 -6.01
CA ARG A 206 -20.87 4.04 -4.71
C ARG A 206 -21.24 4.95 -3.53
N GLN A 207 -21.67 6.19 -3.79
CA GLN A 207 -21.99 7.19 -2.77
C GLN A 207 -22.96 6.67 -1.70
N MET A 208 -24.03 5.97 -2.09
CA MET A 208 -25.03 5.46 -1.14
C MET A 208 -24.41 4.47 -0.13
N LEU A 209 -23.50 3.61 -0.58
CA LEU A 209 -22.78 2.71 0.30
C LEU A 209 -21.81 3.48 1.20
N HIS A 210 -21.08 4.46 0.65
CA HIS A 210 -20.19 5.31 1.44
C HIS A 210 -20.95 6.04 2.58
N ASP A 211 -22.12 6.59 2.29
CA ASP A 211 -22.94 7.28 3.28
C ASP A 211 -23.51 6.32 4.34
N THR A 212 -23.87 5.10 3.92
CA THR A 212 -24.28 4.03 4.86
C THR A 212 -23.12 3.65 5.80
N LEU A 213 -21.91 3.48 5.28
CA LEU A 213 -20.72 3.19 6.10
C LEU A 213 -20.39 4.33 7.06
N THR A 214 -20.59 5.58 6.59
CA THR A 214 -20.44 6.77 7.44
C THR A 214 -21.47 6.78 8.58
N ALA A 215 -22.72 6.46 8.29
CA ALA A 215 -23.80 6.37 9.27
C ALA A 215 -23.51 5.28 10.33
N ILE A 216 -23.05 4.11 9.89
CA ILE A 216 -22.60 3.02 10.79
C ILE A 216 -21.47 3.49 11.70
N ARG A 217 -20.44 4.16 11.14
CA ARG A 217 -19.31 4.69 11.92
C ARG A 217 -19.76 5.67 13.00
N LEU A 218 -20.77 6.49 12.72
CA LEU A 218 -21.28 7.49 13.65
C LEU A 218 -22.33 6.93 14.62
N GLY A 219 -22.84 5.72 14.38
CA GLY A 219 -23.95 5.16 15.15
C GLY A 219 -25.27 5.93 14.95
N LEU A 220 -25.46 6.52 13.76
CA LEU A 220 -26.64 7.33 13.44
C LEU A 220 -27.37 6.76 12.22
N PRO A 221 -28.69 6.97 12.07
CA PRO A 221 -29.36 6.74 10.79
C PRO A 221 -28.87 7.75 9.74
N VAL A 222 -28.89 7.35 8.46
CA VAL A 222 -28.34 8.15 7.35
C VAL A 222 -28.92 9.57 7.32
N HIS A 223 -30.23 9.73 7.52
CA HIS A 223 -30.89 11.04 7.49
C HIS A 223 -30.45 11.99 8.63
N ALA A 224 -29.87 11.47 9.72
CA ALA A 224 -29.39 12.24 10.87
C ALA A 224 -27.90 12.61 10.78
N CYS A 225 -27.18 12.13 9.76
CA CYS A 225 -25.73 12.33 9.64
C CYS A 225 -25.32 13.75 9.21
N GLY A 226 -26.24 14.52 8.59
CA GLY A 226 -25.99 15.91 8.19
C GLY A 226 -24.69 16.10 7.38
N TYR A 227 -23.87 17.07 7.78
CA TYR A 227 -22.58 17.40 7.12
C TYR A 227 -21.49 16.34 7.26
N ALA A 228 -21.72 15.24 7.98
CA ALA A 228 -20.78 14.14 8.02
C ALA A 228 -20.80 13.28 6.75
N LEU A 229 -21.90 13.32 5.98
CA LEU A 229 -22.01 12.69 4.65
C LEU A 229 -21.27 13.52 3.59
N GLN A 230 -20.93 12.92 2.44
CA GLN A 230 -20.34 13.71 1.36
C GLN A 230 -21.40 14.61 0.72
N ALA A 231 -21.04 15.88 0.49
CA ALA A 231 -21.93 16.84 -0.17
C ALA A 231 -22.19 16.49 -1.66
N ASN A 232 -21.30 15.72 -2.27
CA ASN A 232 -21.36 15.31 -3.67
C ASN A 232 -20.57 14.02 -3.88
N ARG A 233 -20.56 13.53 -5.12
CA ARG A 233 -19.93 12.26 -5.51
C ARG A 233 -18.47 12.41 -5.98
N GLU A 234 -17.84 13.56 -5.75
CA GLU A 234 -16.55 13.93 -6.38
C GLU A 234 -15.33 13.25 -5.76
N ARG A 235 -15.49 12.56 -4.63
CA ARG A 235 -14.45 11.72 -4.05
C ARG A 235 -14.42 10.31 -4.66
N SER A 236 -14.86 10.20 -5.92
CA SER A 236 -14.66 9.04 -6.76
C SER A 236 -13.42 9.18 -7.64
N LEU A 237 -13.01 8.13 -8.33
CA LEU A 237 -12.14 8.29 -9.50
C LEU A 237 -12.92 9.07 -10.58
N ARG A 238 -12.21 9.88 -11.37
CA ARG A 238 -12.81 10.87 -12.28
C ARG A 238 -12.17 10.77 -13.67
N PRO A 239 -12.93 10.95 -14.76
CA PRO A 239 -12.35 10.97 -16.10
C PRO A 239 -11.24 12.02 -16.27
N LEU A 240 -10.19 11.67 -17.00
CA LEU A 240 -9.06 12.56 -17.28
C LEU A 240 -9.46 13.94 -17.83
N PRO A 241 -10.45 14.07 -18.76
CA PRO A 241 -10.90 15.39 -19.22
C PRO A 241 -11.50 16.26 -18.12
N LYS A 242 -12.10 15.65 -17.09
CA LYS A 242 -12.60 16.38 -15.91
C LYS A 242 -11.43 16.83 -15.05
N ILE A 243 -10.48 15.94 -14.77
CA ILE A 243 -9.28 16.24 -13.97
C ILE A 243 -8.46 17.37 -14.58
N ALA A 244 -8.27 17.37 -15.90
CA ALA A 244 -7.55 18.43 -16.62
C ALA A 244 -8.15 19.83 -16.44
N LYS A 245 -9.48 19.93 -16.25
CA LYS A 245 -10.15 21.20 -15.99
C LYS A 245 -10.05 21.66 -14.54
N LEU A 246 -9.75 20.74 -13.61
CA LEU A 246 -9.74 21.01 -12.17
C LEU A 246 -8.37 21.44 -11.65
N TYR A 247 -7.29 21.03 -12.32
CA TYR A 247 -5.93 21.21 -11.83
C TYR A 247 -5.05 21.88 -12.88
N PRO A 248 -4.10 22.74 -12.47
CA PRO A 248 -3.03 23.19 -13.35
C PRO A 248 -2.24 22.01 -13.93
N ALA A 249 -1.84 22.10 -15.20
CA ALA A 249 -1.07 21.05 -15.88
C ALA A 249 0.21 20.66 -15.12
N ALA A 250 0.87 21.62 -14.48
CA ALA A 250 2.06 21.37 -13.66
C ALA A 250 1.80 20.43 -12.47
N TRP A 251 0.62 20.50 -11.85
CA TRP A 251 0.27 19.65 -10.70
C TRP A 251 -0.08 18.23 -11.13
N LEU A 252 -0.67 18.08 -12.32
CA LEU A 252 -0.89 16.78 -12.94
C LEU A 252 0.44 16.14 -13.34
N LYS A 253 1.34 16.92 -13.95
CA LYS A 253 2.69 16.46 -14.29
C LYS A 253 3.46 16.00 -13.04
N ALA A 254 3.41 16.76 -11.94
CA ALA A 254 4.03 16.37 -10.67
C ALA A 254 3.50 15.01 -10.16
N SER A 255 2.22 14.69 -10.38
CA SER A 255 1.67 13.39 -9.98
C SER A 255 2.31 12.23 -10.73
N VAL A 256 2.55 12.42 -12.02
CA VAL A 256 3.23 11.45 -12.90
C VAL A 256 4.70 11.32 -12.53
N GLU A 257 5.40 12.44 -12.31
CA GLU A 257 6.82 12.43 -11.91
C GLU A 257 7.05 11.71 -10.56
N ILE A 258 6.11 11.82 -9.61
CA ILE A 258 6.13 11.03 -8.37
C ILE A 258 5.88 9.55 -8.65
N ALA A 259 4.89 9.24 -9.50
CA ALA A 259 4.58 7.88 -9.88
C ALA A 259 5.76 7.19 -10.57
N GLU A 260 6.49 7.89 -11.44
CA GLU A 260 7.68 7.40 -12.13
C GLU A 260 8.76 6.95 -11.14
N LYS A 261 8.99 7.71 -10.06
CA LYS A 261 9.95 7.37 -8.99
C LYS A 261 9.59 6.09 -8.21
N CYS A 262 8.35 5.63 -8.28
CA CYS A 262 7.89 4.51 -7.47
C CYS A 262 8.08 3.17 -8.18
N HIS A 263 9.17 2.44 -7.95
CA HIS A 263 9.47 1.19 -8.65
C HIS A 263 9.11 -0.10 -7.89
N PHE A 264 8.78 0.01 -6.60
CA PHE A 264 8.49 -1.15 -5.77
C PHE A 264 7.32 -1.99 -6.30
N CYS A 265 7.53 -3.31 -6.38
CA CYS A 265 6.53 -4.30 -6.73
C CYS A 265 6.45 -5.41 -5.68
N LEU A 266 5.23 -5.89 -5.39
CA LEU A 266 5.04 -7.01 -4.44
C LEU A 266 5.71 -8.31 -4.90
N SER A 267 6.04 -8.47 -6.19
CA SER A 267 6.83 -9.61 -6.67
C SER A 267 8.25 -9.66 -6.11
N GLU A 268 8.78 -8.53 -5.60
CA GLU A 268 10.09 -8.47 -4.95
C GLU A 268 10.10 -9.11 -3.55
N LEU A 269 8.90 -9.43 -3.00
CA LEU A 269 8.78 -10.06 -1.69
C LEU A 269 8.87 -11.58 -1.82
N SER A 270 9.83 -12.16 -1.11
CA SER A 270 10.03 -13.60 -0.99
C SER A 270 9.97 -14.03 0.47
N TYR A 271 9.67 -15.31 0.69
CA TYR A 271 9.75 -15.90 2.03
C TYR A 271 11.19 -15.81 2.55
N GLN A 272 11.34 -15.29 3.77
CA GLN A 272 12.60 -15.28 4.50
C GLN A 272 12.41 -16.16 5.73
N TYR A 273 13.12 -17.29 5.76
CA TYR A 273 13.09 -18.20 6.89
C TYR A 273 14.17 -17.82 7.93
N PRO A 274 13.96 -18.10 9.23
CA PRO A 274 14.96 -17.82 10.26
C PRO A 274 16.23 -18.66 10.04
N ALA A 275 17.40 -18.00 10.02
CA ALA A 275 18.70 -18.68 9.86
C ALA A 275 19.17 -19.38 11.17
N GLU A 276 18.58 -19.01 12.31
CA GLU A 276 18.99 -19.45 13.65
C GLU A 276 18.79 -20.96 13.91
N LEU A 277 18.03 -21.63 13.04
CA LEU A 277 17.73 -23.06 13.16
C LEU A 277 18.87 -23.97 12.67
N VAL A 278 19.91 -23.40 12.06
CA VAL A 278 21.06 -24.15 11.53
C VAL A 278 22.24 -24.04 12.50
N PRO A 279 22.70 -25.15 13.11
CA PRO A 279 23.85 -25.12 14.01
C PRO A 279 25.15 -24.71 13.29
N GLN A 280 26.09 -24.17 14.07
CA GLN A 280 27.41 -23.81 13.55
C GLN A 280 28.10 -25.02 12.91
N GLY A 281 28.65 -24.84 11.71
CA GLY A 281 29.29 -25.90 10.94
C GLY A 281 28.38 -26.62 9.93
N TYR A 282 27.09 -26.27 9.89
CA TYR A 282 26.16 -26.71 8.86
C TYR A 282 25.64 -25.55 8.02
N ASP A 283 25.20 -25.88 6.81
CA ASP A 283 24.20 -25.12 6.06
C ASP A 283 22.82 -25.79 6.21
N ALA A 284 21.75 -25.14 5.76
CA ALA A 284 20.40 -25.67 5.91
C ALA A 284 20.19 -27.04 5.24
N ASN A 285 20.79 -27.27 4.06
CA ASN A 285 20.67 -28.54 3.35
C ASN A 285 21.46 -29.65 4.07
N SER A 286 22.70 -29.37 4.48
CA SER A 286 23.53 -30.35 5.18
C SER A 286 22.98 -30.69 6.58
N TYR A 287 22.40 -29.72 7.30
CA TYR A 287 21.73 -29.99 8.56
C TYR A 287 20.45 -30.80 8.37
N LEU A 288 19.63 -30.47 7.36
CA LEU A 288 18.45 -31.26 7.02
C LEU A 288 18.82 -32.71 6.68
N HIS A 289 19.86 -32.91 5.86
CA HIS A 289 20.40 -34.24 5.58
C HIS A 289 20.79 -34.99 6.86
N HIS A 290 21.51 -34.32 7.77
CA HIS A 290 21.90 -34.91 9.05
C HIS A 290 20.69 -35.37 9.87
N LEU A 291 19.64 -34.55 9.96
CA LEU A 291 18.40 -34.88 10.67
C LEU A 291 17.64 -36.03 9.99
N VAL A 292 17.62 -36.06 8.67
CA VAL A 292 16.99 -37.17 7.92
C VAL A 292 17.76 -38.48 8.16
N GLU A 293 19.09 -38.46 8.22
CA GLU A 293 19.88 -39.65 8.58
C GLU A 293 19.57 -40.16 10.01
N GLN A 294 19.41 -39.25 10.97
CA GLN A 294 18.94 -39.64 12.31
C GLN A 294 17.52 -40.24 12.25
N GLY A 295 16.61 -39.61 11.50
CA GLY A 295 15.24 -40.07 11.30
C GLY A 295 15.16 -41.45 10.65
N LYS A 296 16.04 -41.75 9.68
CA LYS A 296 16.15 -43.08 9.04
C LYS A 296 16.41 -44.17 10.08
N ARG A 297 17.35 -43.94 11.01
CA ARG A 297 17.69 -44.91 12.07
C ARG A 297 16.53 -45.18 13.03
N ILE A 298 15.73 -44.16 13.33
CA ILE A 298 14.58 -44.28 14.24
C ILE A 298 13.40 -44.99 13.55
N ARG A 299 13.08 -44.62 12.30
CA ARG A 299 11.92 -45.16 11.57
C ARG A 299 12.18 -46.54 10.95
N PHE A 300 13.43 -46.83 10.59
CA PHE A 300 13.83 -48.07 9.92
C PHE A 300 15.00 -48.74 10.66
N PRO A 301 14.78 -49.28 11.88
CA PRO A 301 15.86 -49.85 12.70
C PRO A 301 16.55 -51.07 12.04
N ALA A 302 15.87 -51.78 11.13
CA ALA A 302 16.43 -52.90 10.35
C ALA A 302 17.07 -52.46 9.01
N GLY A 303 17.21 -51.15 8.78
CA GLY A 303 17.70 -50.60 7.52
C GLY A 303 16.58 -50.09 6.61
N VAL A 304 16.89 -49.04 5.84
CA VAL A 304 15.94 -48.38 4.93
C VAL A 304 15.78 -49.22 3.66
N PRO A 305 14.55 -49.63 3.28
CA PRO A 305 14.32 -50.33 2.02
C PRO A 305 14.80 -49.51 0.82
N HIS A 306 15.42 -50.15 -0.16
CA HIS A 306 16.03 -49.47 -1.32
C HIS A 306 15.06 -48.54 -2.07
N LYS A 307 13.78 -48.91 -2.20
CA LYS A 307 12.75 -48.06 -2.81
C LYS A 307 12.54 -46.76 -2.02
N ILE A 308 12.55 -46.82 -0.69
CA ILE A 308 12.38 -45.65 0.18
C ILE A 308 13.64 -44.79 0.18
N ALA A 309 14.83 -45.39 0.20
CA ALA A 309 16.09 -44.66 0.10
C ALA A 309 16.12 -43.77 -1.16
N LYS A 310 15.73 -44.32 -2.31
CA LYS A 310 15.60 -43.55 -3.57
C LYS A 310 14.61 -42.38 -3.48
N ILE A 311 13.51 -42.53 -2.74
CA ILE A 311 12.53 -41.47 -2.55
C ILE A 311 13.15 -40.36 -1.70
N ILE A 312 13.79 -40.71 -0.58
CA ILE A 312 14.44 -39.75 0.30
C ILE A 312 15.50 -38.94 -0.45
N ASP A 313 16.35 -39.59 -1.25
CA ASP A 313 17.39 -38.90 -2.01
C ASP A 313 16.80 -37.96 -3.07
N LYS A 314 15.73 -38.40 -3.75
CA LYS A 314 15.00 -37.56 -4.71
C LYS A 314 14.38 -36.34 -4.04
N GLU A 315 13.73 -36.52 -2.89
CA GLU A 315 13.09 -35.43 -2.15
C GLU A 315 14.10 -34.44 -1.60
N LEU A 316 15.21 -34.91 -1.01
CA LEU A 316 16.28 -34.02 -0.53
C LEU A 316 16.90 -33.20 -1.67
N THR A 317 17.08 -33.81 -2.84
CA THR A 317 17.56 -33.11 -4.04
C THR A 317 16.57 -32.00 -4.47
N LEU A 318 15.27 -32.31 -4.48
CA LEU A 318 14.23 -31.34 -4.83
C LEU A 318 14.11 -30.21 -3.80
N ILE A 319 14.17 -30.54 -2.50
CA ILE A 319 14.13 -29.56 -1.42
C ILE A 319 15.31 -28.59 -1.52
N ALA A 320 16.50 -29.11 -1.85
CA ALA A 320 17.69 -28.29 -2.04
C ALA A 320 17.57 -27.39 -3.28
N SER A 321 17.04 -27.89 -4.41
CA SER A 321 16.88 -27.09 -5.63
C SER A 321 15.85 -25.97 -5.48
N GLU A 322 14.78 -26.20 -4.72
CA GLU A 322 13.74 -25.20 -4.45
C GLU A 322 14.06 -24.28 -3.26
N GLY A 323 15.18 -24.51 -2.56
CA GLY A 323 15.58 -23.72 -1.40
C GLY A 323 14.68 -23.90 -0.16
N TYR A 324 13.98 -25.03 -0.04
CA TYR A 324 13.01 -25.28 1.02
C TYR A 324 13.56 -25.89 2.30
N ALA A 325 14.88 -26.12 2.41
CA ALA A 325 15.44 -26.73 3.60
C ALA A 325 15.09 -25.99 4.91
N HIS A 326 15.15 -24.66 4.90
CA HIS A 326 14.77 -23.86 6.07
C HIS A 326 13.30 -24.03 6.48
N PHE A 327 12.39 -24.27 5.53
CA PHE A 327 10.99 -24.58 5.84
C PHE A 327 10.88 -25.88 6.63
N PHE A 328 11.51 -26.96 6.14
CA PHE A 328 11.51 -28.25 6.82
C PHE A 328 12.15 -28.18 8.21
N LEU A 329 13.26 -27.45 8.34
CA LEU A 329 13.93 -27.23 9.63
C LEU A 329 13.04 -26.46 10.62
N THR A 330 12.32 -25.44 10.16
CA THR A 330 11.39 -24.67 11.01
C THR A 330 10.25 -25.55 11.52
N VAL A 331 9.65 -26.34 10.64
CA VAL A 331 8.56 -27.25 11.04
C VAL A 331 9.08 -28.34 11.97
N TYR A 332 10.26 -28.90 11.69
CA TYR A 332 10.90 -29.90 12.54
C TYR A 332 11.13 -29.35 13.96
N ASP A 333 11.70 -28.16 14.09
CA ASP A 333 11.96 -27.52 15.39
C ASP A 333 10.68 -27.31 16.19
N LEU A 334 9.64 -26.75 15.56
CA LEU A 334 8.32 -26.56 16.19
C LEU A 334 7.72 -27.89 16.68
N VAL A 335 7.83 -28.96 15.89
CA VAL A 335 7.33 -30.29 16.25
C VAL A 335 8.14 -30.88 17.41
N GLN A 336 9.47 -30.73 17.40
CA GLN A 336 10.30 -31.21 18.50
C GLN A 336 10.06 -30.44 19.79
N PHE A 337 9.85 -29.12 19.71
CA PHE A 337 9.43 -28.32 20.86
C PHE A 337 8.08 -28.82 21.40
N ALA A 338 7.07 -28.98 20.54
CA ALA A 338 5.76 -29.50 20.93
C ALA A 338 5.87 -30.86 21.62
N LYS A 339 6.69 -31.78 21.05
CA LYS A 339 6.99 -33.08 21.62
C LYS A 339 7.64 -32.97 23.02
N SER A 340 8.63 -32.10 23.18
CA SER A 340 9.32 -31.89 24.47
C SER A 340 8.40 -31.34 25.57
N ARG A 341 7.33 -30.64 25.16
CA ARG A 341 6.33 -30.05 26.05
C ARG A 341 5.06 -30.89 26.19
N HIS A 342 5.03 -32.09 25.60
CA HIS A 342 3.85 -32.96 25.54
C HIS A 342 2.61 -32.27 24.94
N ILE A 343 2.82 -31.34 24.01
CA ILE A 343 1.77 -30.69 23.24
C ILE A 343 1.40 -31.62 22.07
N LEU A 344 0.12 -31.87 21.86
CA LEU A 344 -0.36 -32.70 20.76
C LEU A 344 -0.05 -32.04 19.40
N TYR A 345 0.52 -32.79 18.47
CA TYR A 345 0.78 -32.36 17.09
C TYR A 345 0.35 -33.44 16.09
N GLN A 346 -0.19 -33.02 14.95
CA GLN A 346 -0.67 -33.92 13.90
C GLN A 346 -0.34 -33.35 12.51
N GLY A 347 0.24 -34.17 11.64
CA GLY A 347 0.42 -33.82 10.22
C GLY A 347 -0.90 -33.85 9.47
N ARG A 348 -1.13 -32.88 8.58
CA ARG A 348 -2.30 -32.79 7.68
C ARG A 348 -1.89 -32.24 6.31
N GLY A 349 -2.75 -32.45 5.31
CA GLY A 349 -2.50 -31.99 3.94
C GLY A 349 -1.46 -32.84 3.21
N SER A 350 -0.93 -32.31 2.11
CA SER A 350 0.08 -33.00 1.27
C SER A 350 1.39 -33.29 2.00
N SER A 351 1.70 -32.55 3.07
CA SER A 351 2.88 -32.75 3.91
C SER A 351 2.89 -34.09 4.65
N ALA A 352 1.76 -34.81 4.73
CA ALA A 352 1.74 -36.16 5.31
C ALA A 352 2.43 -37.21 4.43
N ASN A 353 2.68 -36.88 3.15
CA ASN A 353 3.30 -37.77 2.17
C ASN A 353 4.80 -37.50 1.95
N SER A 354 5.41 -36.56 2.69
CA SER A 354 6.83 -36.19 2.63
C SER A 354 7.54 -36.56 3.93
#